data_AF-A0A358QKM1-F1
#
_entry.id   AF-A0A358QKM1-F1
#
_cell.length_a   1.000
_cell.length_b   1.000
_cell.length_c   1.000
_cell.angle_alpha   90.00
_cell.angle_beta   90.00
_cell.angle_gamma   90.00
#
_symmetry.space_group_name_H-M   'P 1'
#
loop_
_entity.id
_entity.type
_entity.pdbx_description
1 polymer ?
#
loop_
_entity_poly.entity_id
_entity_poly.type
_entity_poly.pdbx_seq_one_letter_code
_entity_poly.pdbx_strand_id
1 'polypeptide(L)'
;DETTCMVDVSMRLVDFYQHESCGKCAPCREGTYFEADLMHRLERGELTTAELTTLSDICDNMNGKCFCPLGDTATWFVMSAYQAFHDEFEEHCGAGGCPVKRRNRELVPAAGGDRG
;
A
#
# COMPACT_ATOMS: atom_id res chain seq x y z
N ASP A 1 15.75 0.98 -7.10
CA ASP A 1 15.77 1.02 -8.57
C ASP A 1 14.37 1.45 -9.05
N GLU A 2 14.19 1.74 -10.34
CA GLU A 2 12.89 2.14 -10.92
C GLU A 2 11.99 0.95 -11.29
N THR A 3 12.42 -0.27 -10.98
CA THR A 3 11.66 -1.51 -11.26
C THR A 3 10.83 -1.96 -10.05
N THR A 4 10.99 -1.29 -8.91
CA THR A 4 10.27 -1.64 -7.67
C THR A 4 9.06 -0.72 -7.50
N CYS A 5 7.88 -1.31 -7.31
CA CYS A 5 6.67 -0.56 -7.05
C CYS A 5 6.58 -0.17 -5.57
N MET A 6 6.50 1.12 -5.27
CA MET A 6 6.39 1.64 -3.92
C MET A 6 5.02 1.42 -3.29
N VAL A 7 3.95 1.30 -4.09
CA VAL A 7 2.63 0.84 -3.59
C VAL A 7 2.71 -0.60 -3.11
N ASP A 8 3.33 -1.50 -3.89
CA ASP A 8 3.51 -2.93 -3.53
C ASP A 8 4.42 -3.10 -2.31
N VAL A 9 5.49 -2.30 -2.19
CA VAL A 9 6.36 -2.29 -0.99
C VAL A 9 5.57 -1.82 0.23
N SER A 10 4.84 -0.71 0.11
CA SER A 10 4.06 -0.14 1.21
C SER A 10 2.96 -1.09 1.66
N MET A 11 2.24 -1.72 0.72
CA MET A 11 1.22 -2.73 0.99
C MET A 11 1.78 -3.89 1.84
N ARG A 12 2.95 -4.43 1.47
CA ARG A 12 3.59 -5.50 2.25
C ARG A 12 4.01 -5.07 3.65
N LEU A 13 4.45 -3.82 3.82
CA LEU A 13 4.76 -3.28 5.15
C LEU A 13 3.51 -3.16 6.00
N VAL A 14 2.41 -2.67 5.44
CA VAL A 14 1.13 -2.59 6.15
C VAL A 14 0.62 -3.97 6.52
N ASP A 15 0.70 -4.95 5.63
CA ASP A 15 0.33 -6.34 5.93
C ASP A 15 1.13 -6.90 7.12
N PHE A 16 2.43 -6.60 7.19
CA PHE A 16 3.26 -6.96 8.34
C PHE A 16 2.76 -6.30 9.63
N TYR A 17 2.49 -4.99 9.63
CA TYR A 17 1.98 -4.29 10.81
C TYR A 17 0.60 -4.78 11.24
N GLN A 18 -0.27 -5.09 10.29
CA GLN A 18 -1.59 -5.66 10.54
C GLN A 18 -1.46 -7.05 11.16
N HIS A 19 -0.54 -7.88 10.67
CA HIS A 19 -0.27 -9.23 11.19
C HIS A 19 0.33 -9.20 12.60
N GLU A 20 1.29 -8.30 12.85
CA GLU A 20 1.99 -8.16 14.13
C GLU A 20 1.22 -7.31 15.16
N SER A 21 0.04 -6.80 14.80
CA SER A 21 -0.82 -6.08 15.73
C SER A 21 -1.25 -6.98 16.88
N CYS A 22 -0.86 -6.63 18.11
CA CYS A 22 -1.27 -7.35 19.31
C CYS A 22 -2.78 -7.18 19.65
N GLY A 23 -3.50 -6.30 18.94
CA GLY A 23 -4.94 -6.09 19.11
C GLY A 23 -5.38 -5.27 20.34
N LYS A 24 -4.45 -4.77 21.16
CA LYS A 24 -4.75 -4.14 22.46
C LYS A 24 -5.53 -2.82 22.36
N CYS A 25 -5.23 -1.97 21.38
CA CYS A 25 -5.91 -0.68 21.20
C CYS A 25 -6.69 -0.66 19.88
N ALA A 26 -7.92 -0.13 19.93
CA ALA A 26 -8.81 -0.04 18.76
C ALA A 26 -8.19 0.70 17.56
N PRO A 27 -7.55 1.90 17.72
CA PRO A 27 -6.98 2.60 16.56
C PRO A 27 -5.95 1.75 15.82
N CYS A 28 -5.07 1.02 16.53
CA CYS A 28 -4.14 0.11 15.88
C CYS A 28 -4.85 -1.11 15.27
N ARG A 29 -5.68 -1.83 16.02
CA ARG A 29 -6.30 -3.09 15.56
C ARG A 29 -7.20 -2.91 14.34
N GLU A 30 -8.03 -1.87 14.36
CA GLU A 30 -8.99 -1.58 13.29
C GLU A 30 -8.33 -0.73 12.20
N GLY A 31 -7.49 0.23 12.57
CA GLY A 31 -6.79 1.08 11.62
C GLY A 31 -5.87 0.32 10.68
N THR A 32 -5.00 -0.58 11.20
CA THR A 32 -4.10 -1.38 10.33
C THR A 32 -4.88 -2.32 9.41
N TYR A 33 -6.08 -2.76 9.82
CA TYR A 33 -6.95 -3.57 8.97
C TYR A 33 -7.50 -2.77 7.79
N PHE A 34 -8.01 -1.56 8.04
CA PHE A 34 -8.51 -0.68 6.97
C PHE A 34 -7.39 -0.15 6.07
N GLU A 35 -6.23 0.16 6.65
CA GLU A 35 -5.03 0.56 5.92
C GLU A 35 -4.60 -0.57 4.95
N ALA A 36 -4.57 -1.82 5.41
CA ALA A 36 -4.25 -2.97 4.56
C ALA A 36 -5.26 -3.12 3.41
N ASP A 37 -6.56 -3.10 3.72
CA ASP A 37 -7.61 -3.22 2.69
C ASP A 37 -7.48 -2.15 1.59
N LEU A 38 -7.26 -0.89 1.97
CA LEU A 38 -7.05 0.18 1.00
C LEU A 38 -5.79 -0.05 0.16
N MET A 39 -4.69 -0.46 0.76
CA MET A 39 -3.44 -0.72 0.01
C MET A 39 -3.60 -1.88 -0.98
N HIS A 40 -4.32 -2.94 -0.61
CA HIS A 40 -4.66 -4.05 -1.53
C HIS A 40 -5.59 -3.62 -2.66
N ARG A 41 -6.58 -2.77 -2.37
CA ARG A 41 -7.45 -2.19 -3.42
C ARG A 41 -6.67 -1.26 -4.34
N LEU A 42 -5.73 -0.49 -3.79
CA LEU A 42 -4.87 0.40 -4.57
C LEU A 42 -3.93 -0.40 -5.48
N GLU A 43 -3.27 -1.44 -4.98
CA GLU A 43 -2.37 -2.29 -5.78
C GLU A 43 -3.12 -2.96 -6.96
N ARG A 44 -4.37 -3.37 -6.71
CA ARG A 44 -5.29 -3.89 -7.75
C ARG A 44 -5.84 -2.83 -8.68
N GLY A 45 -5.52 -1.56 -8.45
CA GLY A 45 -5.96 -0.41 -9.22
C GLY A 45 -7.46 -0.17 -9.20
N GLU A 46 -8.09 -0.47 -8.05
CA GLU A 46 -9.53 -0.40 -7.83
C GLU A 46 -9.98 0.91 -7.17
N LEU A 47 -9.04 1.70 -6.63
CA LEU A 47 -9.34 2.99 -6.02
C LEU A 47 -9.44 4.10 -7.06
N THR A 48 -10.31 5.07 -6.81
CA THR A 48 -10.25 6.37 -7.47
C THR A 48 -9.26 7.31 -6.75
N THR A 49 -8.79 8.35 -7.43
CA THR A 49 -7.95 9.40 -6.82
C THR A 49 -8.65 10.09 -5.65
N ALA A 50 -9.99 10.22 -5.71
CA ALA A 50 -10.77 10.76 -4.61
C ALA A 50 -10.82 9.81 -3.40
N GLU A 51 -10.82 8.50 -3.61
CA GLU A 51 -10.75 7.53 -2.51
C GLU A 51 -9.34 7.40 -1.93
N LEU A 52 -8.29 7.69 -2.70
CA LEU A 52 -6.89 7.65 -2.25
C LEU A 52 -6.66 8.53 -1.01
N THR A 53 -7.38 9.65 -0.88
CA THR A 53 -7.27 10.52 0.30
C THR A 53 -7.70 9.85 1.61
N THR A 54 -8.52 8.80 1.54
CA THR A 54 -8.95 7.99 2.70
C THR A 54 -7.75 7.35 3.40
N LEU A 55 -6.65 7.11 2.68
CA LEU A 55 -5.41 6.58 3.27
C LEU A 55 -4.86 7.52 4.35
N SER A 56 -4.84 8.83 4.07
CA SER A 56 -4.42 9.84 5.03
C SER A 56 -5.36 9.92 6.22
N ASP A 57 -6.68 9.82 5.98
CA ASP A 57 -7.69 9.87 7.05
C ASP A 57 -7.53 8.70 8.05
N ILE A 58 -7.21 7.50 7.56
CA ILE A 58 -6.94 6.34 8.43
C ILE A 58 -5.65 6.57 9.22
N CYS A 59 -4.59 7.02 8.55
CA CYS A 59 -3.32 7.32 9.19
C CYS A 59 -3.46 8.36 10.32
N ASP A 60 -4.22 9.43 10.09
CA ASP A 60 -4.49 10.47 11.09
C ASP A 60 -5.35 9.96 12.27
N ASN A 61 -6.16 8.93 12.05
CA ASN A 61 -6.93 8.27 13.11
C ASN A 61 -6.10 7.29 13.96
N MET A 62 -4.93 6.90 13.49
CA MET A 62 -3.99 6.03 14.21
C MET A 62 -2.86 6.82 14.88
N ASN A 63 -2.25 7.75 14.15
CA ASN A 63 -1.02 8.44 14.54
C ASN A 63 -1.18 9.23 15.86
N GLY A 64 -0.36 8.88 16.85
CA GLY A 64 -0.37 9.49 18.18
C GLY A 64 -1.56 9.07 19.06
N LYS A 65 -2.38 8.14 18.59
CA LYS A 65 -3.58 7.63 19.28
C LYS A 65 -3.43 6.15 19.66
N CYS A 66 -2.31 5.51 19.29
CA CYS A 66 -2.03 4.12 19.62
C CYS A 66 -1.39 3.96 21.01
N PHE A 67 -1.59 2.80 21.64
CA PHE A 67 -1.01 2.52 22.96
C PHE A 67 0.50 2.28 22.91
N CYS A 68 1.00 1.71 21.80
CA CYS A 68 2.42 1.46 21.60
C CYS A 68 2.87 1.97 20.22
N PRO A 69 4.19 2.12 20.00
CA PRO A 69 4.71 2.71 18.76
C PRO A 69 4.42 1.91 17.48
N LEU A 70 4.05 0.62 17.58
CA LEU A 70 3.76 -0.20 16.41
C LEU A 70 2.69 0.43 15.52
N GLY A 71 1.57 0.87 16.13
CA GLY A 71 0.48 1.48 15.39
C GLY A 71 0.86 2.80 14.73
N ASP A 72 1.66 3.64 15.42
CA ASP A 72 2.14 4.90 14.84
C ASP A 72 3.13 4.64 13.70
N THR A 73 4.03 3.67 13.84
CA THR A 73 5.00 3.34 12.79
C THR A 73 4.34 2.82 11.51
N ALA A 74 3.22 2.08 11.61
CA ALA A 74 2.46 1.64 10.44
C ALA A 74 2.08 2.84 9.55
N THR A 75 1.58 3.92 10.17
CA THR A 75 1.20 5.15 9.47
C THR A 75 2.40 5.89 8.87
N TRP A 76 3.52 5.98 9.59
CA TRP A 76 4.66 6.79 9.16
C TRP A 76 5.31 6.22 7.91
N PHE A 77 5.43 4.90 7.80
CA PHE A 77 6.01 4.26 6.63
C PHE A 77 5.16 4.48 5.38
N VAL A 78 3.85 4.28 5.49
CA VAL A 78 2.93 4.49 4.37
C VAL A 78 2.86 5.95 3.96
N MET A 79 2.70 6.86 4.91
CA MET A 79 2.60 8.29 4.60
C MET A 79 3.90 8.85 4.04
N SER A 80 5.06 8.36 4.50
CA SER A 80 6.34 8.72 3.90
C SER A 80 6.43 8.25 2.45
N ALA A 81 5.99 7.03 2.14
CA ALA A 81 5.99 6.52 0.77
C ALA A 81 4.97 7.26 -0.11
N TYR A 82 3.76 7.49 0.41
CA TYR A 82 2.71 8.23 -0.28
C TYR A 82 3.15 9.66 -0.64
N GLN A 83 3.84 10.35 0.27
CA GLN A 83 4.35 11.71 0.00
C GLN A 83 5.51 11.72 -1.00
N ALA A 84 6.44 10.77 -0.89
CA ALA A 84 7.61 10.71 -1.76
C ALA A 84 7.31 10.20 -3.17
N PHE A 85 6.28 9.35 -3.31
CA PHE A 85 5.92 8.65 -4.55
C PHE A 85 4.45 8.89 -4.92
N HIS A 86 3.93 10.09 -4.61
CA HIS A 86 2.53 10.45 -4.81
C HIS A 86 2.03 10.13 -6.22
N ASP A 87 2.80 10.51 -7.24
CA ASP A 87 2.48 10.26 -8.65
C ASP A 87 2.32 8.76 -8.94
N GLU A 88 3.14 7.90 -8.33
CA GLU A 88 3.03 6.44 -8.48
C GLU A 88 1.76 5.90 -7.79
N PHE A 89 1.36 6.47 -6.65
CA PHE A 89 0.10 6.10 -6.00
C PHE A 89 -1.10 6.53 -6.85
N GLU A 90 -1.08 7.74 -7.42
CA GLU A 90 -2.12 8.21 -8.35
C GLU A 90 -2.18 7.38 -9.64
N GLU A 91 -1.02 6.95 -10.19
CA GLU A 91 -0.97 6.08 -11.36
C GLU A 91 -1.71 4.75 -11.14
N HIS A 92 -1.81 4.26 -9.90
CA HIS A 92 -2.57 3.04 -9.60
C HIS A 92 -4.08 3.28 -9.66
N CYS A 93 -4.55 4.50 -9.41
CA CYS A 93 -5.98 4.78 -9.32
C CYS A 93 -6.70 4.50 -10.65
N GLY A 94 -7.62 3.54 -10.65
CA GLY A 94 -8.37 3.11 -11.84
C GLY A 94 -7.55 2.37 -12.90
N ALA A 95 -6.29 2.01 -12.62
CA ALA A 95 -5.42 1.33 -13.59
C ALA A 95 -5.78 -0.15 -13.84
N GLY A 96 -6.65 -0.74 -13.00
CA GLY A 96 -6.98 -2.16 -13.07
C GLY A 96 -5.77 -3.07 -12.81
N GLY A 97 -4.85 -2.63 -11.96
CA GLY A 97 -3.68 -3.36 -11.48
C GLY A 97 -2.41 -2.51 -11.53
N CYS A 98 -1.36 -2.95 -10.82
CA CYS A 98 -0.11 -2.24 -10.69
C CYS A 98 0.56 -1.83 -12.04
N PRO A 99 0.68 -0.52 -12.33
CA PRO A 99 1.33 -0.01 -13.55
C PRO A 99 2.81 -0.40 -13.65
N VAL A 100 3.54 -0.39 -12.55
CA VAL A 100 4.98 -0.74 -12.51
C VAL A 100 5.19 -2.22 -12.87
N LYS A 101 4.39 -3.13 -12.31
CA LYS A 101 4.46 -4.56 -12.66
C LYS A 101 4.13 -4.81 -14.13
N ARG A 102 3.19 -4.04 -14.71
CA ARG A 102 2.90 -4.08 -16.15
C ARG A 102 4.11 -3.63 -16.98
N ARG A 103 4.71 -2.47 -16.65
CA ARG A 103 5.93 -1.97 -17.31
C ARG A 103 7.10 -2.97 -17.23
N ASN A 104 7.34 -3.57 -16.07
CA ASN A 104 8.41 -4.56 -15.90
C ASN A 104 8.21 -5.81 -16.77
N ARG A 105 6.95 -6.26 -16.96
CA ARG A 105 6.63 -7.39 -17.83
C ARG A 105 6.88 -7.09 -19.30
N GLU A 106 6.79 -5.83 -19.71
CA GLU A 106 7.08 -5.40 -21.09
C GLU A 106 8.59 -5.34 -21.36
N LEU A 107 9.40 -5.03 -20.34
CA LEU A 107 10.87 -4.98 -20.43
C LEU A 107 11.52 -6.38 -20.51
N VAL A 108 10.87 -7.40 -19.94
CA VAL A 108 11.32 -8.80 -20.04
C VAL A 108 10.31 -9.55 -20.93
N PRO A 109 10.49 -9.57 -22.27
CA PRO A 109 9.62 -10.36 -23.12
C PRO A 109 9.65 -11.81 -22.63
N ALA A 110 8.47 -12.43 -22.49
CA ALA A 110 8.35 -13.82 -22.09
C ALA A 110 9.36 -14.64 -22.90
N ALA A 111 10.35 -15.20 -22.23
CA ALA A 111 11.32 -16.08 -22.86
C ALA A 111 10.51 -17.18 -23.55
N GLY A 112 10.53 -17.18 -24.89
CA GLY A 112 9.82 -18.16 -25.70
C GLY A 112 10.19 -19.56 -25.23
N GLY A 113 9.17 -20.36 -24.94
CA GLY A 113 9.32 -21.71 -24.42
C GLY A 113 8.08 -22.51 -24.75
N ASP A 114 7.99 -22.89 -26.02
CA ASP A 114 7.12 -23.93 -26.55
C ASP A 114 7.14 -25.17 -25.64
N ARG A 115 5.98 -25.52 -25.08
CA ARG A 115 5.77 -26.84 -24.45
C ARG A 115 4.94 -27.63 -25.44
N GLY A 116 5.65 -28.42 -26.25
CA GLY A 116 5.09 -29.55 -26.98
C GLY A 116 4.55 -30.64 -26.05
#